data_AF-A0A329ZKK8-F1
#
_entry.id   AF-A0A329ZKK8-F1
#
_cell.length_a   1.000
_cell.length_b   1.000
_cell.length_c   1.000
_cell.angle_alpha   90.00
_cell.angle_beta   90.00
_cell.angle_gamma   90.00
#
_symmetry.space_group_name_H-M   'P 1'
#
loop_
_entity.id
_entity.type
_entity.pdbx_description
1 polymer ?
#
loop_
_entity_poly.entity_id
_entity_poly.type
_entity_poly.pdbx_seq_one_letter_code
_entity_poly.pdbx_strand_id
1 'polypeptide(L)'
;MKGILLAIFGVFLVGCSTNLANYSIVSTGNVPIPTEKHENYVEGESCLFYFLGIPFGNSANRHSAATADALEEASKDGFPAEGLTNVTVWESAWSIILFGGDCVKVRGEPFQFER
;
A
#
# COMPACT_ATOMS: atom_id res chain seq x y z
N MET A 1 -38.81 3.78 -15.01
CA MET A 1 -37.73 4.80 -15.08
C MET A 1 -36.86 4.88 -13.82
N LYS A 2 -37.39 4.76 -12.58
CA LYS A 2 -36.55 4.79 -11.35
C LYS A 2 -35.47 3.70 -11.25
N GLY A 3 -35.72 2.50 -11.77
CA GLY A 3 -34.75 1.39 -11.70
C GLY A 3 -33.52 1.54 -12.61
N ILE A 4 -33.65 2.23 -13.76
CA ILE A 4 -32.53 2.44 -14.70
C ILE A 4 -31.55 3.48 -14.14
N LEU A 5 -32.05 4.51 -13.45
CA LEU A 5 -31.21 5.55 -12.84
C LEU A 5 -30.37 5.00 -11.69
N LEU A 6 -30.93 4.06 -10.91
CA LEU A 6 -30.23 3.34 -9.85
C LEU A 6 -29.18 2.36 -10.39
N ALA A 7 -29.48 1.68 -11.51
CA ALA A 7 -28.52 0.81 -12.18
C ALA A 7 -27.34 1.59 -12.77
N ILE A 8 -27.58 2.77 -13.35
CA ILE A 8 -26.53 3.66 -13.84
C ILE A 8 -25.68 4.19 -12.68
N PHE A 9 -26.29 4.58 -11.56
CA PHE A 9 -25.56 5.05 -10.37
C PHE A 9 -24.70 3.95 -9.72
N GLY A 10 -25.15 2.70 -9.77
CA GLY A 10 -24.39 1.54 -9.28
C GLY A 10 -23.11 1.26 -10.09
N VAL A 11 -23.09 1.56 -11.39
CA VAL A 11 -21.88 1.40 -12.23
C VAL A 11 -20.82 2.46 -11.92
N PHE A 12 -21.21 3.61 -11.37
CA PHE A 12 -20.26 4.65 -10.97
C PHE A 12 -19.56 4.40 -9.63
N LEU A 13 -19.93 3.35 -8.89
CA LEU A 13 -19.29 2.93 -7.64
C LEU A 13 -18.51 1.63 -7.86
N VAL A 14 -17.51 1.69 -8.73
CA VAL A 14 -16.58 0.56 -8.93
C VAL A 14 -15.38 0.73 -8.00
N GLY A 15 -15.26 -0.20 -7.05
CA GLY A 15 -14.07 -0.42 -6.25
C GLY A 15 -13.42 -1.73 -6.70
N CYS A 16 -12.16 -1.67 -7.11
CA CYS A 16 -11.35 -2.85 -7.42
C CYS A 16 -10.22 -2.93 -6.41
N SER A 17 -9.98 -4.12 -5.85
CA SER A 17 -8.77 -4.38 -5.08
C SER A 17 -8.12 -5.65 -5.60
N THR A 18 -6.82 -5.55 -5.86
CA THR A 18 -6.01 -6.61 -6.45
C THR A 18 -4.79 -6.86 -5.57
N ASN A 19 -4.43 -8.13 -5.40
CA ASN A 19 -3.13 -8.51 -4.88
C ASN A 19 -2.12 -8.39 -6.04
N LEU A 20 -1.16 -7.49 -5.91
CA LEU A 20 -0.19 -7.22 -6.98
C LEU A 20 0.97 -8.21 -6.92
N ALA A 21 1.53 -8.44 -5.73
CA ALA A 21 2.69 -9.28 -5.56
C ALA A 21 2.88 -9.75 -4.11
N ASN A 22 3.55 -10.89 -3.97
CA ASN A 22 4.07 -11.40 -2.70
C ASN A 22 5.58 -11.53 -2.83
N TYR A 23 6.32 -10.83 -1.96
CA TYR A 23 7.78 -10.84 -1.93
C TYR A 23 8.28 -11.47 -0.64
N SER A 24 9.36 -12.24 -0.72
CA SER A 24 9.99 -12.78 0.49
C SER A 24 10.74 -11.72 1.28
N ILE A 25 11.37 -10.75 0.60
CA ILE A 25 12.15 -9.66 1.20
C ILE A 25 11.99 -8.40 0.32
N VAL A 26 11.73 -7.25 0.95
CA VAL A 26 11.76 -5.92 0.32
C VAL A 26 12.54 -4.97 1.22
N SER A 27 13.55 -4.29 0.67
CA SER A 27 14.31 -3.24 1.35
C SER A 27 14.73 -2.17 0.35
N THR A 28 14.96 -0.96 0.85
CA THR A 28 15.53 0.16 0.11
C THR A 28 17.07 0.14 0.09
N GLY A 29 17.70 -0.79 0.80
CA GLY A 29 19.15 -0.97 0.90
C GLY A 29 19.65 -2.37 0.52
N ASN A 30 20.94 -2.63 0.76
CA ASN A 30 21.58 -3.92 0.51
C ASN A 30 21.35 -4.86 1.71
N VAL A 31 20.82 -6.07 1.49
CA VAL A 31 20.23 -6.90 2.55
C VAL A 31 20.98 -8.22 2.77
N PRO A 32 21.75 -8.38 3.86
CA PRO A 32 22.09 -9.71 4.39
C PRO A 32 20.85 -10.39 4.99
N ILE A 33 20.73 -11.72 4.89
CA ILE A 33 19.51 -12.44 5.35
C ILE A 33 19.36 -12.26 6.88
N PRO A 34 18.23 -11.72 7.38
CA PRO A 34 18.06 -11.38 8.79
C PRO A 34 17.83 -12.59 9.70
N THR A 35 18.37 -12.52 10.92
CA THR A 35 18.23 -13.52 12.00
C THR A 35 17.06 -13.20 12.93
N GLU A 36 16.71 -11.92 13.11
CA GLU A 36 15.63 -11.49 13.99
C GLU A 36 14.40 -11.01 13.20
N LYS A 37 13.24 -11.58 13.54
CA LYS A 37 11.94 -11.21 12.98
C LYS A 37 11.09 -10.60 14.08
N HIS A 38 10.43 -9.49 13.77
CA HIS A 38 9.38 -8.97 14.64
C HIS A 38 8.10 -9.81 14.48
N GLU A 39 7.41 -10.13 15.59
CA GLU A 39 6.21 -10.99 15.54
C GLU A 39 5.00 -10.30 14.90
N ASN A 40 4.98 -8.97 14.88
CA ASN A 40 3.85 -8.19 14.35
C ASN A 40 4.13 -7.69 12.94
N TYR A 41 3.16 -7.90 12.05
CA TYR A 41 3.11 -7.29 10.73
C TYR A 41 2.86 -5.79 10.85
N VAL A 42 3.55 -5.03 10.01
CA VAL A 42 3.33 -3.59 9.83
C VAL A 42 2.75 -3.33 8.45
N GLU A 43 1.96 -2.26 8.36
CA GLU A 43 1.29 -1.84 7.14
C GLU A 43 1.63 -0.39 6.82
N GLY A 44 1.80 -0.10 5.54
CA GLY A 44 1.98 1.25 5.03
C GLY A 44 1.29 1.44 3.70
N GLU A 45 0.88 2.66 3.40
CA GLU A 45 0.09 2.96 2.20
C GLU A 45 0.51 4.24 1.47
N SER A 46 0.32 4.23 0.15
CA SER A 46 0.58 5.38 -0.72
C SER A 46 -0.57 5.57 -1.71
N CYS A 47 -1.35 6.62 -1.47
CA CYS A 47 -2.54 6.94 -2.24
C CYS A 47 -2.34 8.10 -3.23
N LEU A 48 -2.89 7.93 -4.43
CA LEU A 48 -3.21 8.97 -5.39
C LEU A 48 -4.70 9.29 -5.27
N PHE A 49 -5.01 10.57 -5.25
CA PHE A 49 -6.38 11.06 -5.33
C PHE A 49 -6.65 11.62 -6.72
N TYR A 50 -7.83 11.40 -7.27
CA TYR A 50 -8.23 11.92 -8.56
C TYR A 50 -9.40 12.87 -8.38
N PHE A 51 -9.28 14.07 -8.93
CA PHE A 51 -10.40 15.00 -9.07
C PHE A 51 -10.51 15.43 -10.53
N LEU A 52 -11.68 15.21 -11.15
CA LEU A 52 -11.91 15.46 -12.58
C LEU A 52 -10.88 14.75 -13.49
N GLY A 53 -10.41 13.57 -13.08
CA GLY A 53 -9.39 12.80 -13.81
C GLY A 53 -7.96 13.32 -13.64
N ILE A 54 -7.75 14.40 -12.88
CA ILE A 54 -6.42 14.93 -12.56
C ILE A 54 -5.89 14.22 -11.31
N PRO A 55 -4.72 13.54 -11.38
CA PRO A 55 -4.09 12.90 -10.23
C PRO A 55 -3.43 13.92 -9.31
N PHE A 56 -3.61 13.72 -8.01
CA PHE A 56 -2.98 14.46 -6.92
C PHE A 56 -2.27 13.46 -5.99
N GLY A 57 -1.00 13.74 -5.69
CA GLY A 57 -0.15 12.90 -4.84
C GLY A 57 1.13 12.44 -5.54
N ASN A 58 1.86 11.53 -4.92
CA ASN A 58 3.10 11.00 -5.45
C ASN A 58 2.82 9.80 -6.38
N SER A 59 2.97 9.99 -7.69
CA SER A 59 2.72 8.93 -8.69
C SER A 59 3.94 8.10 -9.05
N ALA A 60 5.15 8.61 -8.80
CA ALA A 60 6.38 8.00 -9.31
C ALA A 60 6.90 6.84 -8.45
N ASN A 61 6.79 6.92 -7.12
CA ASN A 61 7.44 5.98 -6.20
C ASN A 61 6.49 5.41 -5.14
N ARG A 62 5.29 5.01 -5.55
CA ARG A 62 4.20 4.61 -4.62
C ARG A 62 4.52 3.35 -3.81
N HIS A 63 5.15 2.35 -4.43
CA HIS A 63 5.58 1.14 -3.73
C HIS A 63 6.66 1.45 -2.69
N SER A 64 7.66 2.24 -3.05
CA SER A 64 8.73 2.65 -2.13
C SER A 64 8.21 3.54 -1.00
N ALA A 65 7.26 4.44 -1.30
CA ALA A 65 6.61 5.29 -0.30
C ALA A 65 5.77 4.46 0.68
N ALA A 66 4.96 3.51 0.19
CA ALA A 66 4.19 2.60 1.04
C ALA A 66 5.09 1.69 1.90
N THR A 67 6.24 1.26 1.35
CA THR A 67 7.23 0.49 2.11
C THR A 67 7.90 1.35 3.19
N ALA A 68 8.25 2.60 2.87
CA ALA A 68 8.83 3.53 3.83
C ALA A 68 7.84 3.87 4.96
N ASP A 69 6.57 4.07 4.62
CA ASP A 69 5.48 4.29 5.57
C ASP A 69 5.32 3.09 6.53
N ALA A 70 5.37 1.86 6.02
CA ALA A 70 5.32 0.66 6.84
C ALA A 70 6.53 0.53 7.80
N LEU A 71 7.72 0.93 7.36
CA LEU A 71 8.92 0.95 8.21
C LEU A 71 8.87 2.08 9.25
N GLU A 72 8.27 3.22 8.90
CA GLU A 72 8.02 4.31 9.85
C GLU A 72 7.06 3.86 10.94
N GLU A 73 6.02 3.09 10.60
CA GLU A 73 5.08 2.52 11.57
C GLU A 73 5.78 1.53 12.50
N ALA A 74 6.64 0.65 11.97
CA ALA A 74 7.49 -0.22 12.79
C ALA A 74 8.35 0.58 13.79
N SER A 75 8.92 1.70 13.33
CA SER A 75 9.73 2.59 14.16
C SER A 75 8.92 3.25 15.28
N LYS A 76 7.68 3.67 14.99
CA LYS A 76 6.74 4.22 16.00
C LYS A 76 6.36 3.18 17.05
N ASP A 77 6.27 1.92 16.65
CA ASP A 77 6.04 0.77 17.54
C ASP A 77 7.28 0.37 18.36
N GLY A 78 8.39 1.11 18.23
CA GLY A 78 9.63 0.88 18.97
C GLY A 78 10.57 -0.13 18.33
N PHE A 79 10.28 -0.55 17.10
CA PHE A 79 11.11 -1.47 16.31
C PHE A 79 11.62 -0.77 15.04
N PRO A 80 12.72 0.01 15.10
CA PRO A 80 13.27 0.73 13.95
C PRO A 80 13.85 -0.23 12.92
N ALA A 81 13.00 -0.70 12.01
CA ALA A 81 13.31 -1.73 11.03
C ALA A 81 14.04 -1.17 9.79
N GLU A 82 14.84 -2.02 9.15
CA GLU A 82 15.62 -1.68 7.95
C GLU A 82 15.06 -2.36 6.68
N GLY A 83 14.09 -3.25 6.85
CA GLY A 83 13.39 -3.91 5.76
C GLY A 83 12.17 -4.71 6.23
N LEU A 84 11.45 -5.26 5.25
CA LEU A 84 10.27 -6.09 5.46
C LEU A 84 10.48 -7.49 4.84
N THR A 85 10.05 -8.53 5.54
CA THR A 85 9.93 -9.91 5.03
C THR A 85 8.47 -10.33 4.95
N ASN A 86 8.16 -11.42 4.23
CA ASN A 86 6.78 -11.91 4.04
C ASN A 86 5.84 -10.81 3.54
N VAL A 87 6.30 -10.05 2.55
CA VAL A 87 5.66 -8.82 2.10
C VAL A 87 4.53 -9.14 1.14
N THR A 88 3.37 -8.57 1.41
CA THR A 88 2.22 -8.59 0.52
C THR A 88 1.91 -7.17 0.06
N VAL A 89 1.69 -7.01 -1.24
CA VAL A 89 1.34 -5.73 -1.86
C VAL A 89 -0.06 -5.81 -2.44
N TRP A 90 -0.91 -4.86 -2.08
CA TRP A 90 -2.22 -4.67 -2.67
C TRP A 90 -2.30 -3.32 -3.37
N GLU A 91 -3.13 -3.29 -4.39
CA GLU A 91 -3.62 -2.07 -4.99
C GLU A 91 -5.13 -2.03 -4.80
N SER A 92 -5.64 -0.87 -4.44
CA SER A 92 -7.07 -0.63 -4.32
C SER A 92 -7.42 0.66 -5.01
N ALA A 93 -8.26 0.59 -6.02
CA ALA A 93 -8.76 1.73 -6.76
C ALA A 93 -10.27 1.85 -6.57
N TRP A 94 -10.74 3.07 -6.39
CA TRP A 94 -12.15 3.42 -6.36
C TRP A 94 -12.39 4.66 -7.20
N SER A 95 -13.59 4.78 -7.76
CA SER A 95 -14.04 5.99 -8.41
C SER A 95 -15.50 6.25 -8.08
N ILE A 96 -15.86 7.53 -7.95
CA ILE A 96 -17.21 8.04 -7.75
C ILE A 96 -17.36 9.32 -8.59
N ILE A 97 -17.96 9.21 -9.76
CA ILE A 97 -18.31 10.32 -10.67
C ILE A 97 -17.13 11.25 -11.01
N LEU A 98 -16.81 12.20 -10.14
CA LEU A 98 -15.73 13.21 -10.31
C LEU A 98 -14.52 12.96 -9.42
N PHE A 99 -14.63 12.01 -8.49
CA PHE A 99 -13.61 11.67 -7.51
C PHE A 99 -13.11 10.26 -7.74
N GLY A 100 -11.86 10.02 -7.41
CA GLY A 100 -11.32 8.67 -7.34
C GLY A 100 -10.16 8.61 -6.39
N GLY A 101 -9.81 7.40 -6.00
CA GLY A 101 -8.63 7.13 -5.23
C GLY A 101 -8.01 5.85 -5.73
N ASP A 102 -6.70 5.82 -5.72
CA ASP A 102 -5.90 4.65 -6.03
C ASP A 102 -4.87 4.56 -4.91
N CYS A 103 -4.76 3.43 -4.22
CA CYS A 103 -3.87 3.24 -3.09
C CYS A 103 -3.05 1.96 -3.28
N VAL A 104 -1.75 2.07 -3.09
CA VAL A 104 -0.85 0.93 -2.94
C VAL A 104 -0.66 0.69 -1.45
N LYS A 105 -0.91 -0.53 -0.99
CA LYS A 105 -0.70 -0.95 0.40
C LYS A 105 0.38 -2.02 0.45
N VAL A 106 1.28 -1.91 1.40
CA VAL A 106 2.35 -2.85 1.66
C VAL A 106 2.21 -3.35 3.09
N ARG A 107 2.13 -4.66 3.28
CA ARG A 107 2.18 -5.30 4.60
C ARG A 107 3.35 -6.24 4.65
N GLY A 108 4.10 -6.26 5.74
CA GLY A 108 5.18 -7.22 5.93
C GLY A 108 5.61 -7.32 7.39
N GLU A 109 6.41 -8.33 7.68
CA GLU A 109 7.09 -8.48 8.97
C GLU A 109 8.36 -7.63 8.95
N PRO A 110 8.52 -6.64 9.85
CA PRO A 110 9.74 -5.86 9.90
C PRO A 110 10.91 -6.67 10.45
N PHE A 111 12.11 -6.39 9.95
CA PHE A 111 13.36 -6.97 10.47
C PHE A 111 14.47 -5.92 10.59
N GLN A 112 15.46 -6.21 11.43
CA GLN A 112 16.68 -5.42 11.62
C GLN A 112 17.90 -6.29 11.31
N PHE A 113 19.01 -5.67 10.89
CA PHE A 113 20.29 -6.38 10.82
C PHE A 113 20.93 -6.46 12.20
N GLU A 114 21.42 -7.63 12.60
CA GLU A 114 22.36 -7.72 13.73
C GLU A 114 23.62 -6.92 13.37
N ARG A 115 23.97 -5.95 14.21
CA ARG A 115 25.10 -5.05 14.00
C ARG A 115 26.37 -5.56 14.65
#